data_AF-A0A077WJB5-F1
#
_entry.id   AF-A0A077WJB5-F1
#
_cell.length_a   1.000
_cell.length_b   1.000
_cell.length_c   1.000
_cell.angle_alpha   90.00
_cell.angle_beta   90.00
_cell.angle_gamma   90.00
#
_symmetry.space_group_name_H-M   'P 1'
#
loop_
_entity.id
_entity.type
_entity.pdbx_description
1 polymer ?
#
loop_
_entity_poly.entity_id
_entity_poly.type
_entity_poly.pdbx_seq_one_letter_code
_entity_poly.pdbx_strand_id
1 'polypeptide(L)'
;MTTVAIRPFRLIQCRALSQNVRNNLVAQVDKDCLPVAPTWTVHSLLQPASSDNSSSITDKQFNHLFRLAQLRPPTSQAAKDNLKRDLDQISHFTEHIQELGQADVEPLIQLWEQGTGLVTRPDVPSQSNDEPSGRVLMEKAEQKHGNFYVVQSKIAIEE
;
A
#
# COMPACT_ATOMS: atom_id res chain seq x y z
N MET A 1 -9.96 26.57 -54.35
CA MET A 1 -11.10 26.09 -53.54
C MET A 1 -11.00 24.57 -53.47
N THR A 2 -10.36 24.05 -52.43
CA THR A 2 -10.09 22.62 -52.24
C THR A 2 -11.13 22.04 -51.28
N THR A 3 -11.96 21.12 -51.77
CA THR A 3 -13.00 20.47 -50.96
C THR A 3 -12.38 19.31 -50.17
N VAL A 4 -12.59 19.29 -48.86
CA VAL A 4 -12.15 18.22 -47.96
C VAL A 4 -13.28 17.20 -47.86
N ALA A 5 -13.04 15.97 -48.34
CA ALA A 5 -14.00 14.88 -48.22
C ALA A 5 -13.85 14.22 -46.84
N ILE A 6 -14.86 14.40 -45.99
CA ILE A 6 -14.98 13.70 -44.69
C ILE A 6 -15.37 12.25 -44.99
N ARG A 7 -14.48 11.32 -44.66
CA ARG A 7 -14.78 9.88 -44.78
C ARG A 7 -15.84 9.49 -43.73
N PRO A 8 -16.84 8.68 -44.10
CA PRO A 8 -17.82 8.21 -43.13
C PRO A 8 -17.13 7.33 -42.08
N PHE A 9 -17.42 7.60 -40.81
CA PHE A 9 -17.06 6.75 -39.69
C PHE A 9 -17.57 5.34 -39.98
N ARG A 10 -16.66 4.37 -40.11
CA ARG A 10 -17.07 2.96 -40.11
C ARG A 10 -17.69 2.66 -38.75
N LEU A 11 -18.91 2.13 -38.75
CA LEU A 11 -19.52 1.53 -37.57
C LEU A 11 -18.52 0.55 -36.97
N ILE A 12 -18.05 0.87 -35.76
CA ILE A 12 -17.22 -0.02 -34.96
C ILE A 12 -18.09 -1.24 -34.68
N GLN A 13 -17.84 -2.34 -35.39
CA GLN A 13 -18.44 -3.62 -35.02
C GLN A 13 -17.96 -3.92 -33.61
N CYS A 14 -18.89 -3.97 -32.64
CA CYS A 14 -18.59 -4.34 -31.27
C CYS A 14 -18.02 -5.77 -31.28
N ARG A 15 -16.68 -5.91 -31.31
CA ARG A 15 -16.04 -7.18 -30.91
C ARG A 15 -16.23 -7.26 -29.40
N ALA A 16 -17.16 -8.10 -28.96
CA ALA A 16 -17.22 -8.49 -27.56
C ALA A 16 -15.83 -9.00 -27.17
N LEU A 17 -15.13 -8.27 -26.30
CA LEU A 17 -13.88 -8.72 -25.70
C LEU A 17 -14.22 -9.88 -24.76
N SER A 18 -14.38 -11.06 -25.36
CA SER A 18 -14.57 -12.32 -24.64
C SER A 18 -13.21 -12.72 -24.05
N GLN A 19 -12.85 -12.12 -22.92
CA GLN A 19 -11.79 -12.61 -22.06
C GLN A 19 -12.40 -13.39 -20.89
N ASN A 20 -12.51 -14.70 -21.11
CA ASN A 20 -12.18 -15.76 -20.15
C ASN A 20 -12.74 -15.68 -18.72
N VAL A 21 -14.01 -15.27 -18.55
CA VAL A 21 -14.75 -15.51 -17.30
C VAL A 21 -15.92 -16.44 -17.61
N ARG A 22 -15.89 -17.64 -17.04
CA ARG A 22 -16.84 -18.76 -17.23
C ARG A 22 -18.23 -18.50 -16.63
N ASN A 23 -18.79 -17.30 -16.72
CA ASN A 23 -20.17 -17.03 -16.30
C ASN A 23 -21.00 -16.52 -17.49
N ASN A 24 -22.02 -17.30 -17.81
CA ASN A 24 -22.82 -17.27 -19.03
C ASN A 24 -23.87 -16.14 -18.99
N LEU A 25 -23.44 -14.88 -19.05
CA LEU A 25 -24.33 -13.72 -19.14
C LEU A 25 -23.87 -12.79 -20.26
N VAL A 26 -24.53 -12.88 -21.41
CA VAL A 26 -24.43 -11.89 -22.48
C VAL A 26 -25.05 -10.59 -21.95
N ALA A 27 -24.22 -9.66 -21.48
CA ALA A 27 -24.67 -8.37 -20.98
C ALA A 27 -25.34 -7.57 -22.12
N GLN A 28 -26.49 -6.94 -21.86
CA GLN A 28 -27.13 -6.07 -22.85
C GLN A 28 -26.32 -4.78 -23.01
N VAL A 29 -26.15 -4.35 -24.26
CA VAL A 29 -25.24 -3.28 -24.66
C VAL A 29 -25.99 -2.25 -25.50
N ASP A 30 -25.77 -0.96 -25.26
CA ASP A 30 -26.37 0.14 -26.03
C ASP A 30 -25.68 0.33 -27.40
N LYS A 31 -26.19 1.26 -28.23
CA LYS A 31 -25.70 1.64 -29.56
C LYS A 31 -24.21 1.99 -29.59
N ASP A 32 -23.67 2.49 -28.47
CA ASP A 32 -22.27 2.87 -28.30
C ASP A 32 -21.38 1.74 -27.73
N CYS A 33 -21.87 0.49 -27.76
CA CYS A 33 -21.21 -0.68 -27.20
C CYS A 33 -20.95 -0.60 -25.66
N LEU A 34 -21.65 0.28 -24.93
CA LEU A 34 -21.55 0.37 -23.46
C LEU A 34 -22.58 -0.55 -22.79
N PRO A 35 -22.20 -1.27 -21.72
CA PRO A 35 -23.13 -2.16 -21.03
C PRO A 35 -24.21 -1.34 -20.32
N VAL A 36 -25.48 -1.69 -20.53
CA VAL A 36 -26.65 -0.98 -19.98
C VAL A 36 -26.73 -1.13 -18.46
N ALA A 37 -26.20 -2.23 -17.93
CA ALA A 37 -26.03 -2.47 -16.51
C ALA A 37 -24.55 -2.81 -16.23
N PRO A 38 -24.01 -2.42 -15.05
CA PRO A 38 -22.63 -2.74 -14.71
C PRO A 38 -22.41 -4.25 -14.74
N THR A 39 -21.47 -4.70 -15.57
CA THR A 39 -21.18 -6.13 -15.79
C THR A 39 -20.51 -6.77 -14.57
N TRP A 40 -19.87 -5.95 -13.74
CA TRP A 40 -19.24 -6.34 -12.49
C TRP A 40 -19.37 -5.21 -11.48
N THR A 41 -19.49 -5.56 -10.20
CA THR A 41 -19.28 -4.63 -9.11
C THR A 41 -17.92 -4.92 -8.50
N VAL A 42 -17.24 -3.91 -7.95
CA VAL A 42 -15.95 -4.13 -7.25
C VAL A 42 -16.11 -5.16 -6.13
N HIS A 43 -17.28 -5.18 -5.49
CA HIS A 43 -17.65 -6.16 -4.47
C HIS A 43 -17.77 -7.60 -5.00
N SER A 44 -17.97 -7.81 -6.30
CA SER A 44 -17.96 -9.14 -6.90
C SER A 44 -16.55 -9.62 -7.29
N LEU A 45 -15.57 -8.72 -7.31
CA LEU A 45 -14.15 -9.07 -7.52
C LEU A 45 -13.44 -9.41 -6.22
N LEU A 46 -13.88 -8.81 -5.11
CA LEU A 46 -13.48 -9.20 -3.77
C LEU A 46 -14.30 -10.44 -3.40
N GLN A 47 -13.66 -11.59 -3.14
CA GLN A 47 -14.42 -12.76 -2.71
C GLN A 47 -15.20 -12.39 -1.43
N PRO A 48 -16.47 -12.81 -1.29
CA PRO A 48 -17.14 -12.68 -0.01
C PRO A 48 -16.28 -13.43 1.00
N ALA A 49 -16.06 -12.86 2.19
CA ALA A 49 -15.23 -13.43 3.24
C ALA A 49 -15.76 -14.82 3.65
N SER A 50 -15.45 -15.85 2.87
CA SER A 50 -15.70 -17.24 3.19
C SER A 50 -14.73 -17.58 4.31
N SER A 51 -15.32 -17.82 5.48
CA SER A 51 -14.79 -17.78 6.84
C SER A 51 -13.60 -18.68 7.17
N ASP A 52 -13.02 -19.40 6.21
CA ASP A 52 -12.25 -20.60 6.52
C ASP A 52 -10.75 -20.50 6.19
N ASN A 53 -10.30 -19.52 5.40
CA ASN A 53 -8.90 -19.45 4.94
C ASN A 53 -8.11 -18.19 5.37
N SER A 54 -8.76 -17.14 5.89
CA SER A 54 -8.02 -16.00 6.43
C SER A 54 -7.43 -16.38 7.79
N SER A 55 -6.11 -16.47 7.90
CA SER A 55 -5.43 -16.69 9.17
C SER A 55 -5.67 -15.49 10.09
N SER A 56 -6.69 -15.58 10.96
CA SER A 56 -6.99 -14.51 11.92
C SER A 56 -5.80 -14.27 12.84
N ILE A 57 -5.48 -13.00 13.06
CA ILE A 57 -4.29 -12.61 13.80
C ILE A 57 -4.36 -13.07 15.27
N THR A 58 -3.36 -13.85 15.68
CA THR A 58 -3.26 -14.28 17.08
C THR A 58 -2.89 -13.12 18.01
N ASP A 59 -3.30 -13.18 19.27
CA ASP A 59 -2.94 -12.19 20.28
C ASP A 59 -1.43 -11.97 20.43
N LYS A 60 -0.64 -13.03 20.25
CA LYS A 60 0.81 -12.97 20.30
C LYS A 60 1.37 -12.18 19.11
N GLN A 61 0.89 -12.44 17.90
CA GLN A 61 1.27 -11.69 16.70
C GLN A 61 0.85 -10.22 16.80
N PHE A 62 -0.38 -9.98 17.27
CA PHE A 62 -0.87 -8.63 17.51
C PHE A 62 0.05 -7.85 18.46
N ASN A 63 0.35 -8.39 19.65
CA ASN A 63 1.27 -7.74 20.59
C ASN A 63 2.69 -7.60 20.04
N HIS A 64 3.13 -8.55 19.22
CA HIS A 64 4.43 -8.49 18.56
C HIS A 64 4.51 -7.33 17.56
N LEU A 65 3.46 -7.09 16.77
CA LEU A 65 3.39 -5.95 15.85
C LEU A 65 3.50 -4.62 16.61
N PHE A 66 2.84 -4.47 17.76
CA PHE A 66 3.00 -3.28 18.59
C PHE A 66 4.44 -3.07 19.04
N ARG A 67 5.14 -4.16 19.41
CA ARG A 67 6.55 -4.08 19.79
C ARG A 67 7.45 -3.67 18.62
N LEU A 68 7.21 -4.20 17.42
CA LEU A 68 7.97 -3.84 16.22
C LEU A 68 7.74 -2.39 15.82
N ALA A 69 6.49 -1.93 15.87
CA ALA A 69 6.11 -0.56 15.57
C ALA A 69 6.45 0.43 16.70
N GLN A 70 6.96 -0.07 17.84
CA GLN A 70 7.20 0.69 19.07
C GLN A 70 5.98 1.49 19.56
N LEU A 71 4.79 0.92 19.36
CA LEU A 71 3.53 1.51 19.79
C LEU A 71 3.12 0.99 21.17
N ARG A 72 2.41 1.82 21.94
CA ARG A 72 1.78 1.36 23.18
C ARG A 72 0.53 0.53 22.86
N PRO A 73 0.34 -0.63 23.52
CA PRO A 73 -0.85 -1.45 23.32
C PRO A 73 -2.10 -0.71 23.82
N PRO A 74 -3.28 -0.99 23.24
CA PRO A 74 -4.54 -0.40 23.67
C PRO A 74 -4.89 -0.83 25.10
N THR A 75 -5.48 0.08 25.86
CA THR A 75 -5.88 -0.15 27.27
C THR A 75 -7.18 -0.91 27.42
N SER A 76 -8.07 -0.86 26.41
CA SER A 76 -9.38 -1.49 26.42
C SER A 76 -9.43 -2.70 25.49
N GLN A 77 -10.08 -3.77 25.95
CA GLN A 77 -10.30 -4.98 25.16
C GLN A 77 -11.14 -4.70 23.90
N ALA A 78 -12.16 -3.85 24.01
CA ALA A 78 -12.98 -3.47 22.84
C ALA A 78 -12.15 -2.79 21.74
N ALA A 79 -11.21 -1.92 22.12
CA ALA A 79 -10.31 -1.28 21.17
C ALA A 79 -9.34 -2.29 20.53
N LYS A 80 -8.87 -3.26 21.30
CA LYS A 80 -8.02 -4.35 20.81
C LYS A 80 -8.75 -5.21 19.77
N ASP A 81 -9.99 -5.59 20.04
CA ASP A 81 -10.78 -6.45 19.15
C ASP A 81 -11.16 -5.73 17.85
N ASN A 82 -11.48 -4.44 17.93
CA ASN A 82 -11.70 -3.62 16.75
C ASN A 82 -10.45 -3.54 15.86
N LEU A 83 -9.27 -3.31 16.45
CA LEU A 83 -8.03 -3.24 15.69
C LEU A 83 -7.64 -4.59 15.06
N LYS A 84 -7.89 -5.70 15.77
CA LYS A 84 -7.68 -7.03 15.19
C LYS A 84 -8.60 -7.26 13.99
N ARG A 85 -9.88 -6.90 14.10
CA ARG A 85 -10.84 -6.99 13.00
C ARG A 85 -10.36 -6.18 11.79
N ASP A 86 -9.86 -4.97 12.02
CA ASP A 86 -9.34 -4.12 10.94
C ASP A 86 -8.09 -4.72 10.29
N LEU A 87 -7.18 -5.31 11.08
CA LEU A 87 -6.00 -6.01 10.56
C LEU A 87 -6.37 -7.24 9.73
N ASP A 88 -7.33 -8.04 10.19
CA ASP A 88 -7.81 -9.22 9.47
C ASP A 88 -8.45 -8.80 8.13
N GLN A 89 -9.20 -7.70 8.10
CA GLN A 89 -9.76 -7.15 6.86
C GLN A 89 -8.67 -6.69 5.88
N ILE A 90 -7.61 -6.04 6.38
CA ILE A 90 -6.49 -5.60 5.54
C ILE A 90 -5.69 -6.80 5.03
N SER A 91 -5.45 -7.82 5.85
CA SER A 91 -4.76 -9.05 5.45
C SER A 91 -5.55 -9.78 4.36
N HIS A 92 -6.86 -9.94 4.55
CA HIS A 92 -7.73 -10.55 3.55
C HIS A 92 -7.62 -9.81 2.21
N PHE A 93 -7.59 -8.48 2.21
CA PHE A 93 -7.42 -7.71 0.97
C PHE A 93 -6.07 -7.96 0.30
N THR A 94 -4.97 -8.07 1.05
CA THR A 94 -3.64 -8.28 0.46
C THR A 94 -3.41 -9.72 -0.01
N GLU A 95 -4.05 -10.72 0.61
CA GLU A 95 -4.03 -12.12 0.17
C GLU A 95 -4.54 -12.27 -1.28
N HIS A 96 -5.55 -11.50 -1.69
CA HIS A 96 -6.06 -11.50 -3.07
C HIS A 96 -5.01 -11.05 -4.10
N ILE A 97 -4.07 -10.19 -3.69
CA ILE A 97 -2.97 -9.76 -4.56
C ILE A 97 -1.95 -10.89 -4.72
N GLN A 98 -1.75 -11.70 -3.67
CA GLN A 98 -0.80 -12.81 -3.68
C GLN A 98 -1.28 -13.99 -4.55
N GLU A 99 -2.59 -14.19 -4.69
CA GLU A 99 -3.17 -15.22 -5.57
C GLU A 99 -2.86 -15.00 -7.06
N LEU A 100 -2.55 -13.76 -7.46
CA LEU A 100 -2.13 -13.43 -8.82
C LEU A 100 -0.72 -14.01 -9.03
N GLY A 101 -0.64 -15.26 -9.48
CA GLY A 101 0.60 -16.01 -9.66
C GLY A 101 1.68 -15.23 -10.42
N GLN A 102 2.64 -14.67 -9.68
CA GLN A 102 3.81 -13.96 -10.21
C GLN A 102 5.04 -14.81 -9.93
N ALA A 103 5.36 -15.73 -10.84
CA ALA A 103 6.50 -16.63 -10.66
C ALA A 103 7.82 -16.07 -11.23
N ASP A 104 7.78 -15.07 -12.13
CA ASP A 104 8.96 -14.70 -12.93
C ASP A 104 9.08 -13.18 -13.19
N VAL A 105 8.57 -12.35 -12.28
CA VAL A 105 8.66 -10.88 -12.41
C VAL A 105 9.56 -10.33 -11.31
N GLU A 106 10.56 -9.54 -11.69
CA GLU A 106 11.40 -8.82 -10.74
C GLU A 106 10.57 -7.73 -10.02
N PRO A 107 10.60 -7.66 -8.68
CA PRO A 107 9.82 -6.67 -7.95
C PRO A 107 10.30 -5.26 -8.27
N LEU A 108 9.36 -4.38 -8.59
CA LEU A 108 9.66 -2.97 -8.83
C LEU A 108 10.01 -2.27 -7.49
N ILE A 109 11.31 -1.99 -7.27
CA ILE A 109 11.80 -1.31 -6.05
C ILE A 109 11.69 0.22 -6.17
N GLN A 110 11.91 0.75 -7.38
CA GLN A 110 11.94 2.17 -7.69
C GLN A 110 11.26 2.43 -9.03
N LEU A 111 10.65 3.62 -9.18
CA LEU A 111 9.98 4.01 -10.43
C LEU A 111 10.96 4.26 -11.58
N TRP A 112 12.20 4.62 -11.25
CA TRP A 112 13.23 4.99 -12.22
C TRP A 112 14.12 3.78 -12.50
N GLU A 113 14.63 3.68 -13.72
CA GLU A 113 15.64 2.67 -14.03
C GLU A 113 16.85 2.84 -13.12
N GLN A 114 17.45 1.72 -12.71
CA GLN A 114 18.61 1.73 -11.83
C GLN A 114 19.73 2.59 -12.40
N GLY A 115 20.23 3.54 -11.60
CA GLY A 115 21.25 4.49 -12.04
C GLY A 115 20.72 5.81 -12.59
N THR A 116 19.44 5.89 -12.93
CA THR A 116 18.84 7.13 -13.42
C THR A 116 18.61 8.10 -12.27
N GLY A 117 19.17 9.31 -12.36
CA GLY A 117 18.99 10.35 -11.35
C GLY A 117 19.75 10.13 -10.04
N LEU A 118 20.64 9.13 -9.96
CA LEU A 118 21.52 8.95 -8.82
C LEU A 118 22.59 10.05 -8.80
N VAL A 119 22.36 11.09 -8.02
CA VAL A 119 23.38 12.09 -7.71
C VAL A 119 24.26 11.50 -6.60
N THR A 120 25.45 11.02 -6.97
CA THR A 120 26.43 10.54 -6.00
C THR A 120 26.92 11.69 -5.14
N ARG A 121 26.84 11.54 -3.82
CA ARG A 121 27.46 12.49 -2.89
C ARG A 121 28.99 12.39 -3.04
N PRO A 122 29.70 13.51 -3.30
CA PRO A 122 31.16 13.49 -3.35
C PRO A 122 31.72 13.20 -1.96
N ASP A 123 32.81 12.43 -1.90
CA ASP A 123 33.53 12.09 -0.65
C ASP A 123 34.44 13.25 -0.22
N VAL A 124 33.83 14.42 -0.04
CA VAL A 124 34.47 15.63 0.43
C VAL A 124 33.88 15.97 1.79
N PRO A 125 34.71 16.18 2.84
CA PRO A 125 34.21 16.59 4.14
C PRO A 125 33.45 17.91 3.99
N SER A 126 32.23 17.96 4.52
CA SER A 126 31.44 19.19 4.57
C SER A 126 32.20 20.24 5.40
N GLN A 127 32.77 21.26 4.75
CA GLN A 127 33.50 22.35 5.42
C GLN A 127 32.61 23.57 5.70
N SER A 128 31.30 23.47 5.46
CA SER A 128 30.40 24.60 5.63
C SER A 128 30.16 24.88 7.11
N ASN A 129 30.59 26.08 7.54
CA ASN A 129 30.24 26.66 8.85
C ASN A 129 28.71 26.83 9.06
N ASP A 130 27.92 26.58 8.02
CA ASP A 130 26.45 26.68 8.02
C ASP A 130 25.74 25.44 8.58
N GLU A 131 26.46 24.32 8.80
CA GLU A 131 25.84 23.12 9.37
C GLU A 131 25.59 23.32 10.88
N PRO A 132 24.33 23.24 11.35
CA PRO A 132 24.01 23.49 12.75
C PRO A 132 24.70 22.46 13.62
N SER A 133 25.64 22.91 14.45
CA SER A 133 26.45 22.05 15.31
C SER A 133 26.21 22.33 16.79
N GLY A 134 26.45 21.30 17.62
CA GLY A 134 26.41 21.39 19.08
C GLY A 134 25.05 21.77 19.62
N ARG A 135 24.95 22.94 20.26
CA ARG A 135 23.76 23.37 21.03
C ARG A 135 22.53 23.63 20.15
N VAL A 136 22.74 24.01 18.89
CA VAL A 136 21.65 24.30 17.94
C VAL A 136 20.82 23.04 17.67
N LEU A 137 21.46 21.87 17.62
CA LEU A 137 20.79 20.57 17.42
C LEU A 137 19.83 20.21 18.57
N MET A 138 20.00 20.84 19.73
CA MET A 138 19.27 20.54 20.96
C MET A 138 18.19 21.56 21.29
N GLU A 139 18.00 22.58 20.46
CA GLU A 139 17.00 23.63 20.69
C GLU A 139 15.58 23.04 20.74
N LYS A 140 15.29 22.08 19.86
CA LYS A 140 13.98 21.41 19.75
C LYS A 140 13.83 20.17 20.63
N ALA A 141 14.85 19.81 21.40
CA ALA A 141 14.81 18.62 22.25
C ALA A 141 13.97 18.88 23.50
N GLU A 142 12.97 18.03 23.75
CA GLU A 142 12.10 18.13 24.92
C GLU A 142 12.87 17.82 26.22
N GLN A 143 13.69 16.76 26.21
CA GLN A 143 14.50 16.36 27.36
C GLN A 143 15.99 16.40 27.02
N LYS A 144 16.72 17.27 27.72
CA LYS A 144 18.17 17.44 27.59
C LYS A 144 18.83 17.52 28.94
N HIS A 145 20.04 16.96 29.03
CA HIS A 145 20.91 17.09 30.19
C HIS A 145 22.30 17.46 29.70
N GLY A 146 22.75 18.67 30.06
CA GLY A 146 23.95 19.24 29.46
C GLY A 146 23.85 19.30 27.95
N ASN A 147 24.76 18.63 27.26
CA ASN A 147 24.85 18.57 25.80
C ASN A 147 24.34 17.25 25.20
N PHE A 148 23.55 16.48 25.97
CA PHE A 148 23.08 15.15 25.54
C PHE A 148 21.56 15.03 25.58
N TYR A 149 21.02 14.25 24.65
CA TYR A 149 19.62 13.81 24.69
C TYR A 149 19.43 12.88 25.89
N VAL A 150 18.34 13.09 26.62
CA VAL A 150 17.98 12.24 27.76
C VAL A 150 16.87 11.31 27.32
N VAL A 151 17.11 10.01 27.45
CA VAL A 151 16.10 8.97 27.24
C VAL A 151 15.93 8.25 28.56
N GLN A 152 14.69 8.19 29.05
CA GLN A 152 14.38 7.46 30.27
C GLN A 152 14.45 5.95 29.99
N SER A 153 15.49 5.30 30.50
CA SER A 153 15.58 3.84 30.49
C SER A 153 14.92 3.27 31.74
N LYS A 154 13.87 2.47 31.56
CA LYS A 154 13.35 1.59 32.62
C LYS A 154 13.94 0.20 32.39
N ILE A 155 15.20 0.01 32.77
CA ILE A 155 15.80 -1.34 32.79
C ILE A 155 15.35 -1.94 34.12
N ALA A 156 14.40 -2.88 34.06
CA ALA A 156 14.14 -3.76 35.19
C ALA A 156 15.36 -4.67 35.31
N ILE A 157 16.17 -4.45 36.35
CA ILE A 157 17.16 -5.42 36.78
C ILE A 157 16.35 -6.48 37.53
N GLU A 158 15.93 -7.52 36.81
CA GLU A 158 15.41 -8.73 37.45
C GLU A 158 16.63 -9.47 38.04
N GLU A 159 16.76 -9.43 39.37
CA GLU A 159 17.64 -10.32 40.16
C GLU A 159 17.03 -11.71 40.33
#